data_AF-A0A9E4AV88-F1
#
_entry.id   AF-A0A9E4AV88-F1
#
_cell.length_a   1.000
_cell.length_b   1.000
_cell.length_c   1.000
_cell.angle_alpha   90.00
_cell.angle_beta   90.00
_cell.angle_gamma   90.00
#
_symmetry.space_group_name_H-M   'P 1'
#
loop_
_entity.id
_entity.type
_entity.pdbx_description
1 polymer ?
#
loop_
_entity_poly.entity_id
_entity_poly.type
_entity_poly.pdbx_seq_one_letter_code
_entity_poly.pdbx_strand_id
1 'polypeptide(L)'
;MTLEELFDICQDLELRQAKLYASFALLLGDVDERIARFWERMSTEEWQHYILVDFGRALCVEAFGIDTPISAGNTEKSSSPIAPLPDISIQEIIDALNAHESKVESGKISLDEAFAIAIAIEGSEADTIYMYLLSIIRKAIQKSNQPYLMNRIVQVERDMVSHVDGLVRATQRFSKDVSLIRKAHRLKEEHG
;
A
#
# COMPACT_ATOMS: atom_id res chain seq x y z
N MET A 1 16.30 -1.77 -11.93
CA MET A 1 15.75 -2.50 -10.78
C MET A 1 15.42 -3.92 -11.22
N THR A 2 15.55 -4.92 -10.36
CA THR A 2 15.12 -6.30 -10.60
C THR A 2 13.71 -6.53 -10.04
N LEU A 3 13.11 -7.67 -10.40
CA LEU A 3 11.88 -8.12 -9.80
C LEU A 3 12.05 -8.39 -8.29
N GLU A 4 13.21 -8.89 -7.86
CA GLU A 4 13.57 -9.02 -6.44
C GLU A 4 13.44 -7.69 -5.69
N GLU A 5 14.13 -6.66 -6.18
CA GLU A 5 14.16 -5.33 -5.55
C GLU A 5 12.74 -4.73 -5.48
N LEU A 6 11.92 -4.92 -6.52
CA LEU A 6 10.52 -4.47 -6.50
C LEU A 6 9.71 -5.18 -5.41
N PHE A 7 9.83 -6.50 -5.30
CA PHE A 7 9.12 -7.25 -4.26
C PHE A 7 9.58 -6.84 -2.86
N ASP A 8 10.89 -6.65 -2.66
CA ASP A 8 11.45 -6.19 -1.39
C ASP A 8 10.92 -4.80 -1.00
N ILE A 9 10.85 -3.87 -1.97
CA ILE A 9 10.31 -2.53 -1.76
C ILE A 9 8.83 -2.59 -1.39
N CYS A 10 7.98 -3.27 -2.17
CA CYS A 10 6.56 -3.42 -1.83
C CYS A 10 6.41 -4.03 -0.45
N GLN A 11 7.13 -5.12 -0.17
CA GLN A 11 7.03 -5.82 1.10
C GLN A 11 7.44 -4.96 2.29
N ASP A 12 8.50 -4.14 2.15
CA ASP A 12 8.89 -3.17 3.17
C ASP A 12 7.81 -2.12 3.40
N LEU A 13 7.28 -1.53 2.31
CA LEU A 13 6.24 -0.51 2.37
C LEU A 13 4.98 -1.01 3.09
N GLU A 14 4.39 -2.13 2.64
CA GLU A 14 3.18 -2.70 3.26
C GLU A 14 3.39 -3.02 4.75
N LEU A 15 4.54 -3.59 5.09
CA LEU A 15 4.84 -3.95 6.48
C LEU A 15 4.97 -2.72 7.39
N ARG A 16 5.60 -1.67 6.89
CA ARG A 16 5.82 -0.44 7.64
C ARG A 16 4.52 0.32 7.84
N GLN A 17 3.68 0.41 6.81
CA GLN A 17 2.33 0.96 6.94
C GLN A 17 1.50 0.18 7.96
N ALA A 18 1.51 -1.16 7.92
CA ALA A 18 0.84 -2.00 8.90
C ALA A 18 1.31 -1.70 10.34
N LYS A 19 2.62 -1.56 10.57
CA LYS A 19 3.20 -1.22 11.88
C LYS A 19 2.84 0.20 12.33
N LEU A 20 2.80 1.15 11.40
CA LEU A 20 2.42 2.52 11.69
C LEU A 20 0.96 2.60 12.17
N TYR A 21 0.05 1.92 11.47
CA TYR A 21 -1.35 1.82 11.87
C TYR A 21 -1.54 1.07 13.21
N ALA A 22 -0.77 0.01 13.46
CA ALA A 22 -0.75 -0.63 14.78
C ALA A 22 -0.28 0.35 15.87
N SER A 23 0.71 1.20 15.58
CA SER A 23 1.19 2.20 16.51
C SER A 23 0.14 3.27 16.81
N PHE A 24 -0.67 3.67 15.82
CA PHE A 24 -1.81 4.55 16.07
C PHE A 24 -2.85 3.91 17.00
N ALA A 25 -3.16 2.63 16.82
CA ALA A 25 -4.07 1.91 17.71
C ALA A 25 -3.58 1.91 19.17
N LEU A 26 -2.28 1.71 19.37
CA LEU A 26 -1.66 1.69 20.70
C LEU A 26 -1.60 3.08 21.35
N LEU A 27 -1.23 4.10 20.58
CA LEU A 27 -1.01 5.46 21.09
C LEU A 27 -2.30 6.26 21.26
N LEU A 28 -3.35 5.94 20.50
CA LEU A 28 -4.62 6.68 20.46
C LEU A 28 -5.80 5.85 20.96
N GLY A 29 -5.57 4.61 21.37
CA GLY A 29 -6.64 3.68 21.74
C GLY A 29 -7.34 4.00 23.05
N ASP A 30 -6.72 4.80 23.91
CA ASP A 30 -7.31 5.30 25.16
C ASP A 30 -8.29 6.48 24.94
N VAL A 31 -8.31 7.06 23.74
CA VAL A 31 -9.21 8.16 23.36
C VAL A 31 -10.64 7.66 23.10
N ASP A 32 -10.78 6.58 22.33
CA ASP A 32 -12.05 5.94 21.99
C ASP A 32 -11.78 4.53 21.45
N GLU A 33 -12.47 3.52 22.00
CA GLU A 33 -12.32 2.12 21.55
C GLU A 33 -12.59 1.96 20.04
N ARG A 34 -13.48 2.78 19.47
CA ARG A 34 -13.80 2.73 18.04
C ARG A 34 -12.65 3.23 17.17
N ILE A 35 -11.82 4.12 17.70
CA ILE A 35 -10.60 4.60 17.04
C ILE A 35 -9.53 3.51 17.10
N ALA A 36 -9.34 2.86 18.26
CA ALA A 36 -8.43 1.73 18.40
C ALA A 36 -8.75 0.62 17.37
N ARG A 37 -10.02 0.16 17.36
CA ARG A 37 -10.49 -0.88 16.43
C ARG A 37 -10.37 -0.48 14.97
N PHE A 38 -10.52 0.81 14.65
CA PHE A 38 -10.33 1.32 13.29
C PHE A 38 -8.87 1.15 12.86
N TRP A 39 -7.92 1.62 13.66
CA TRP A 39 -6.50 1.50 13.36
C TRP A 39 -5.98 0.05 13.36
N GLU A 40 -6.50 -0.80 14.25
CA GLU A 40 -6.23 -2.25 14.22
C GLU A 40 -6.68 -2.89 12.91
N ARG A 41 -7.85 -2.48 12.41
CA ARG A 41 -8.38 -2.95 11.12
C ARG A 41 -7.49 -2.47 9.96
N MET A 42 -7.13 -1.19 9.92
CA MET A 42 -6.22 -0.65 8.90
C MET A 42 -4.90 -1.42 8.88
N SER A 43 -4.30 -1.65 10.06
CA SER A 43 -3.08 -2.45 10.20
C SER A 43 -3.23 -3.89 9.69
N THR A 44 -4.39 -4.49 9.95
CA THR A 44 -4.68 -5.85 9.49
C THR A 44 -4.82 -5.92 7.97
N GLU A 45 -5.42 -4.91 7.36
CA GLU A 45 -5.57 -4.80 5.90
C GLU A 45 -4.19 -4.69 5.23
N GLU A 46 -3.30 -3.81 5.71
CA GLU A 46 -1.92 -3.73 5.18
C GLU A 46 -1.08 -5.00 5.40
N TRP A 47 -1.30 -5.70 6.51
CA TRP A 47 -0.66 -7.01 6.73
C TRP A 47 -1.13 -8.06 5.70
N GLN A 48 -2.38 -7.98 5.23
CA GLN A 48 -2.87 -8.85 4.16
C GLN A 48 -2.22 -8.51 2.82
N HIS A 49 -1.97 -7.24 2.55
CA HIS A 49 -1.21 -6.80 1.36
C HIS A 49 0.21 -7.35 1.39
N TYR A 50 0.92 -7.22 2.52
CA TYR A 50 2.24 -7.83 2.74
C TYR A 50 2.26 -9.33 2.42
N ILE A 51 1.28 -10.09 2.92
CA ILE A 51 1.16 -11.54 2.63
C ILE A 51 0.94 -11.79 1.14
N LEU A 52 0.17 -10.93 0.46
CA LEU A 52 -0.08 -11.08 -0.98
C LEU A 52 1.19 -10.83 -1.80
N VAL A 53 1.98 -9.83 -1.43
CA VAL A 53 3.29 -9.56 -2.07
C VAL A 53 4.15 -10.81 -2.03
N ASP A 54 4.29 -11.45 -0.86
CA ASP A 54 5.08 -12.66 -0.70
C ASP A 54 4.52 -13.85 -1.50
N PHE A 55 3.19 -14.03 -1.50
CA PHE A 55 2.52 -15.02 -2.33
C PHE A 55 2.78 -14.80 -3.83
N GLY A 56 2.72 -13.55 -4.28
CA GLY A 56 3.00 -13.17 -5.66
C GLY A 56 4.44 -13.41 -6.06
N ARG A 57 5.39 -13.25 -5.12
CA ARG A 57 6.82 -13.48 -5.35
C ARG A 57 7.07 -14.88 -5.87
N ALA A 58 6.56 -15.90 -5.18
CA ALA A 58 6.76 -17.30 -5.58
C ALA A 58 6.26 -17.57 -7.01
N LEU A 59 5.10 -17.03 -7.39
CA LEU A 59 4.52 -17.19 -8.74
C LEU A 59 5.38 -16.50 -9.80
N CYS A 60 5.83 -15.28 -9.54
CA CYS A 60 6.63 -14.52 -10.50
C CYS A 60 8.05 -15.09 -10.65
N VAL A 61 8.63 -15.65 -9.58
CA VAL A 61 9.91 -16.39 -9.62
C VAL A 61 9.81 -17.57 -10.59
N GLU A 62 8.76 -18.38 -10.48
CA GLU A 62 8.56 -19.53 -11.37
C GLU A 62 8.30 -19.08 -12.82
N ALA A 63 7.50 -18.03 -13.01
CA ALA A 63 7.09 -17.58 -14.34
C ALA A 63 8.17 -16.80 -15.11
N PHE A 64 9.00 -16.03 -14.42
CA PHE A 64 9.92 -15.07 -15.03
C PHE A 64 11.38 -15.22 -14.55
N GLY A 65 11.59 -15.63 -13.30
CA GLY A 65 12.88 -15.59 -12.60
C GLY A 65 13.04 -14.31 -11.78
N ILE A 66 13.58 -14.43 -10.55
CA ILE A 66 13.65 -13.31 -9.59
C ILE A 66 14.58 -12.17 -10.04
N ASP A 67 15.64 -12.50 -10.79
CA ASP A 67 16.62 -11.54 -11.32
C ASP A 67 16.13 -10.84 -12.60
N THR A 68 14.87 -11.05 -13.00
CA THR A 68 14.32 -10.44 -14.21
C THR A 68 14.42 -8.92 -14.11
N PRO A 69 15.10 -8.25 -15.05
CA PRO A 69 15.22 -6.79 -15.02
C PRO A 69 13.89 -6.14 -15.35
N ILE A 70 13.54 -5.13 -14.54
CA ILE A 70 12.45 -4.20 -14.81
C ILE A 70 13.07 -2.98 -15.48
N SER A 71 12.79 -2.84 -16.77
CA SER A 71 13.24 -1.67 -17.55
C SER A 71 12.58 -0.40 -17.03
N ALA A 72 13.37 0.67 -16.87
CA ALA A 72 12.84 2.00 -16.60
C ALA A 72 12.41 2.66 -17.92
N GLY A 73 11.15 3.11 -18.01
CA GLY A 73 10.64 3.94 -19.11
C GLY A 73 10.28 3.23 -20.43
N ASN A 74 9.75 4.05 -21.36
CA ASN A 74 9.24 3.67 -22.70
C ASN A 74 10.36 3.28 -23.67
N THR A 75 11.15 2.25 -23.36
CA THR A 75 12.05 1.68 -24.36
C THR A 75 11.34 0.54 -25.09
N GLU A 76 10.89 0.81 -26.32
CA GLU A 76 10.27 -0.14 -27.27
C GLU A 76 11.15 -1.36 -27.65
N LYS A 77 12.29 -1.56 -26.97
CA LYS A 77 13.26 -2.64 -27.21
C LYS A 77 13.69 -3.39 -25.95
N SER A 78 12.86 -3.41 -24.91
CA SER A 78 13.08 -4.34 -23.80
C SER A 78 12.58 -5.74 -24.18
N SER A 79 13.46 -6.74 -24.11
CA SER A 79 13.10 -8.15 -24.19
C SER A 79 12.47 -8.68 -22.89
N SER A 80 12.27 -7.81 -21.89
CA SER A 80 11.66 -8.19 -20.62
C SER A 80 10.19 -8.56 -20.82
N PRO A 81 9.71 -9.68 -20.25
CA PRO A 81 8.29 -10.03 -20.27
C PRO A 81 7.44 -9.11 -19.39
N ILE A 82 8.07 -8.21 -18.64
CA ILE A 82 7.46 -7.30 -17.67
C ILE A 82 7.40 -5.90 -18.28
N ALA A 83 6.26 -5.22 -18.11
CA ALA A 83 6.10 -3.84 -18.58
C ALA A 83 7.04 -2.90 -17.81
N PRO A 84 7.43 -1.74 -18.35
CA PRO A 84 8.25 -0.79 -17.60
C PRO A 84 7.59 -0.34 -16.30
N LEU A 85 8.41 -0.04 -15.28
CA LEU A 85 7.92 0.60 -14.06
C LEU A 85 7.35 1.99 -14.40
N PRO A 86 6.22 2.41 -13.80
CA PRO A 86 5.74 3.78 -13.89
C PRO A 86 6.81 4.80 -13.46
N ASP A 87 6.64 6.05 -13.90
CA ASP A 87 7.52 7.15 -13.49
C ASP A 87 7.12 7.61 -12.08
N ILE A 88 7.77 7.02 -11.07
CA ILE A 88 7.49 7.22 -9.65
C ILE A 88 8.80 7.31 -8.87
N SER A 89 8.80 8.09 -7.79
CA SER A 89 10.01 8.28 -6.97
C SER A 89 9.95 7.41 -5.71
N ILE A 90 10.54 6.21 -5.79
CA ILE A 90 10.62 5.28 -4.64
C ILE A 90 11.33 5.93 -3.43
N GLN A 91 12.35 6.75 -3.69
CA GLN A 91 13.05 7.43 -2.61
C GLN A 91 12.15 8.45 -1.89
N GLU A 92 11.32 9.19 -2.62
CA GLU A 92 10.38 10.14 -2.00
C GLU A 92 9.33 9.43 -1.15
N ILE A 93 8.85 8.26 -1.59
CA ILE A 93 7.92 7.42 -0.81
C ILE A 93 8.59 6.95 0.50
N ILE A 94 9.82 6.42 0.39
CA ILE A 94 10.57 5.94 1.56
C ILE A 94 10.88 7.08 2.53
N ASP A 95 11.28 8.25 2.02
CA ASP A 95 11.60 9.42 2.83
C ASP A 95 10.37 9.98 3.55
N ALA A 96 9.22 10.01 2.87
CA ALA A 96 7.94 10.38 3.47
C ALA A 96 7.56 9.40 4.60
N LEU A 97 7.70 8.10 4.37
CA LEU A 97 7.41 7.07 5.37
C LEU A 97 8.35 7.16 6.58
N ASN A 98 9.66 7.36 6.35
CA ASN A 98 10.64 7.61 7.41
C ASN A 98 10.25 8.81 8.29
N ALA A 99 9.78 9.90 7.67
CA ALA A 99 9.36 11.10 8.40
C ALA A 99 8.10 10.84 9.25
N HIS A 100 7.15 10.06 8.72
CA HIS A 100 5.94 9.66 9.44
C HIS A 100 6.25 8.74 10.62
N GLU A 101 7.09 7.72 10.43
CA GLU A 101 7.54 6.83 11.50
C GLU A 101 8.27 7.61 12.59
N SER A 102 9.22 8.48 12.23
CA SER A 102 9.94 9.32 13.19
C SER A 102 8.99 10.18 14.03
N LYS A 103 7.91 10.69 13.42
CA LYS A 103 6.88 11.44 14.12
C LYS A 103 6.11 10.56 15.11
N VAL A 104 5.75 9.34 14.74
CA VAL A 104 5.05 8.39 15.61
C VAL A 104 5.93 7.91 16.76
N GLU A 105 7.19 7.60 16.49
CA GLU A 105 8.18 7.17 17.50
C GLU A 105 8.43 8.21 18.59
N SER A 106 8.17 9.49 18.32
CA SER A 106 8.21 10.54 19.34
C SER A 106 7.17 10.35 20.46
N GLY A 107 6.19 9.45 20.27
CA GLY A 107 5.12 9.12 21.21
C GLY A 107 4.09 10.23 21.41
N LYS A 108 4.21 11.34 20.68
CA LYS A 108 3.34 12.52 20.78
C LYS A 108 2.67 12.77 19.44
N ILE A 109 1.59 12.03 19.23
CA ILE A 109 0.72 12.16 18.07
C ILE A 109 -0.71 12.42 18.51
N SER A 110 -1.36 13.38 17.89
CA SER A 110 -2.79 13.62 18.02
C SER A 110 -3.58 12.81 17.00
N LEU A 111 -4.87 12.64 17.24
CA LEU A 111 -5.76 11.93 16.33
C LEU A 111 -5.80 12.55 14.93
N ASP A 112 -5.84 13.89 14.85
CA ASP A 112 -5.83 14.61 13.58
C ASP A 112 -4.49 14.43 12.83
N GLU A 113 -3.36 14.41 13.55
CA GLU A 113 -2.06 14.08 12.93
C GLU A 113 -2.01 12.65 12.40
N ALA A 114 -2.57 11.67 13.12
CA ALA A 114 -2.62 10.29 12.65
C ALA A 114 -3.47 10.14 11.38
N PHE A 115 -4.65 10.79 11.32
CA PHE A 115 -5.43 10.85 10.08
C PHE A 115 -4.69 11.56 8.95
N ALA A 116 -3.99 12.66 9.24
CA ALA A 116 -3.21 13.36 8.24
C ALA A 116 -2.09 12.48 7.64
N ILE A 117 -1.42 11.70 8.47
CA ILE A 117 -0.39 10.75 8.04
C ILE A 117 -1.01 9.62 7.21
N ALA A 118 -2.09 8.99 7.68
CA ALA A 118 -2.77 7.94 6.93
C ALA A 118 -3.22 8.44 5.54
N ILE A 119 -3.87 9.60 5.47
CA ILE A 119 -4.28 10.19 4.18
C ILE A 119 -3.09 10.47 3.26
N ALA A 120 -1.94 10.87 3.82
CA ALA A 120 -0.73 11.12 3.03
C ALA A 120 -0.12 9.82 2.48
N ILE A 121 -0.16 8.73 3.27
CA ILE A 121 0.33 7.41 2.87
C ILE A 121 -0.57 6.81 1.78
N GLU A 122 -1.88 6.74 2.02
CA GLU A 122 -2.85 6.22 1.05
C GLU A 122 -2.91 7.07 -0.22
N GLY A 123 -2.60 8.37 -0.12
CA GLY A 123 -2.52 9.26 -1.29
C GLY A 123 -1.16 9.28 -1.98
N SER A 124 -0.21 8.46 -1.53
CA SER A 124 1.13 8.41 -2.09
C SER A 124 1.20 7.50 -3.32
N GLU A 125 2.32 7.58 -4.05
CA GLU A 125 2.58 6.69 -5.18
C GLU A 125 2.88 5.23 -4.75
N ALA A 126 2.85 4.91 -3.45
CA ALA A 126 3.01 3.52 -2.95
C ALA A 126 1.96 2.58 -3.55
N ASP A 127 0.70 3.02 -3.64
CA ASP A 127 -0.39 2.28 -4.27
C ASP A 127 -0.12 2.01 -5.76
N THR A 128 0.55 2.94 -6.44
CA THR A 128 0.94 2.76 -7.84
C THR A 128 1.97 1.63 -7.99
N ILE A 129 2.93 1.52 -7.05
CA ILE A 129 3.89 0.40 -7.02
C ILE A 129 3.14 -0.91 -6.79
N TYR A 130 2.25 -0.95 -5.80
CA TYR A 130 1.50 -2.14 -5.44
C TYR A 130 0.61 -2.62 -6.61
N MET A 131 -0.15 -1.72 -7.22
CA MET A 131 -1.00 -2.03 -8.38
C MET A 131 -0.18 -2.48 -9.59
N TYR A 132 0.99 -1.88 -9.82
CA TYR A 132 1.93 -2.35 -10.82
C TYR A 132 2.40 -3.78 -10.53
N LEU A 133 2.74 -4.10 -9.28
CA LEU A 133 3.12 -5.45 -8.87
C LEU A 133 1.97 -6.46 -9.07
N LEU A 134 0.73 -6.10 -8.72
CA LEU A 134 -0.45 -6.94 -8.98
C LEU A 134 -0.61 -7.26 -10.47
N SER A 135 -0.31 -6.29 -11.35
CA SER A 135 -0.34 -6.52 -12.80
C SER A 135 0.69 -7.58 -13.25
N ILE A 136 1.86 -7.62 -12.61
CA ILE A 136 2.90 -8.63 -12.87
C ILE A 136 2.45 -9.99 -12.37
N ILE A 137 1.90 -10.05 -11.15
CA ILE A 137 1.38 -11.29 -10.55
C ILE A 137 0.28 -11.90 -11.42
N ARG A 138 -0.64 -11.09 -11.97
CA ARG A 138 -1.65 -11.55 -12.94
C ARG A 138 -1.03 -12.21 -14.16
N LYS A 139 0.02 -11.61 -14.73
CA LYS A 139 0.74 -12.20 -15.87
C LYS A 139 1.40 -13.51 -15.49
N ALA A 140 1.99 -13.61 -14.29
CA ALA A 140 2.56 -14.86 -13.79
C ALA A 140 1.49 -15.96 -13.65
N ILE A 141 0.33 -15.63 -13.09
CA ILE A 141 -0.81 -16.56 -12.97
C ILE A 141 -1.27 -17.07 -14.34
N GLN A 142 -1.38 -16.16 -15.32
CA GLN A 142 -1.76 -16.51 -16.69
C GLN A 142 -0.73 -17.42 -17.35
N LYS A 143 0.57 -17.09 -17.22
CA LYS A 143 1.66 -17.88 -17.79
C LYS A 143 1.79 -19.27 -17.15
N SER A 144 1.50 -19.37 -15.86
CA SER A 144 1.56 -20.62 -15.09
C SER A 144 0.28 -21.47 -15.22
N ASN A 145 -0.74 -20.98 -15.96
CA ASN A 145 -2.03 -21.63 -16.16
C ASN A 145 -2.75 -22.02 -14.84
N GLN A 146 -2.72 -21.11 -13.86
CA GLN A 146 -3.35 -21.30 -12.54
C GLN A 146 -4.53 -20.33 -12.31
N PRO A 147 -5.58 -20.33 -13.17
CA PRO A 147 -6.62 -19.29 -13.17
C PRO A 147 -7.41 -19.20 -11.86
N TYR A 148 -7.45 -20.26 -11.05
CA TYR A 148 -8.10 -20.26 -9.74
C TYR A 148 -7.49 -19.25 -8.76
N LEU A 149 -6.21 -18.86 -8.96
CA LEU A 149 -5.53 -17.85 -8.15
C LEU A 149 -5.94 -16.41 -8.49
N MET A 150 -6.57 -16.20 -9.65
CA MET A 150 -6.99 -14.85 -10.08
C MET A 150 -8.02 -14.25 -9.12
N ASN A 151 -8.90 -15.09 -8.54
CA ASN A 151 -9.90 -14.64 -7.57
C ASN A 151 -9.26 -14.01 -6.33
N ARG A 152 -8.06 -14.47 -5.93
CA ARG A 152 -7.34 -13.88 -4.80
C ARG A 152 -6.87 -12.46 -5.10
N ILE A 153 -6.42 -12.19 -6.32
CA ILE A 153 -6.00 -10.86 -6.75
C ILE A 153 -7.20 -9.91 -6.84
N VAL A 154 -8.28 -10.35 -7.48
CA VAL A 154 -9.51 -9.55 -7.62
C VAL A 154 -10.12 -9.21 -6.27
N GLN A 155 -10.06 -10.11 -5.29
CA GLN A 155 -10.55 -9.84 -3.95
C GLN A 155 -9.75 -8.70 -3.28
N VAL A 156 -8.42 -8.74 -3.36
CA VAL A 156 -7.58 -7.71 -2.73
C VAL A 156 -7.78 -6.33 -3.35
N GLU A 157 -7.92 -6.23 -4.67
CA GLU A 157 -8.20 -4.93 -5.29
C GLU A 157 -9.54 -4.32 -4.83
N ARG A 158 -10.55 -5.15 -4.57
CA ARG A 158 -11.81 -4.68 -3.99
C ARG A 158 -11.63 -4.22 -2.55
N ASP A 159 -10.78 -4.91 -1.80
CA ASP A 159 -10.52 -4.61 -0.40
C ASP A 159 -9.73 -3.28 -0.28
N MET A 160 -8.78 -2.98 -1.19
CA MET A 160 -8.09 -1.68 -1.28
C MET A 160 -9.06 -0.51 -1.49
N VAL A 161 -10.02 -0.64 -2.42
CA VAL A 161 -11.04 0.41 -2.61
C VAL A 161 -11.87 0.59 -1.33
N SER A 162 -12.16 -0.50 -0.61
CA SER A 162 -12.88 -0.45 0.66
C SER A 162 -12.07 0.21 1.79
N HIS A 163 -10.75 0.04 1.76
CA HIS A 163 -9.79 0.57 2.72
C HIS A 163 -9.80 2.10 2.74
N VAL A 164 -9.57 2.73 1.58
CA VAL A 164 -9.64 4.20 1.41
C VAL A 164 -11.01 4.73 1.85
N ASP A 165 -12.08 4.04 1.47
CA ASP A 165 -13.44 4.37 1.85
C ASP A 165 -13.65 4.34 3.39
N GLY A 166 -13.01 3.38 4.05
CA GLY A 166 -12.95 3.26 5.51
C GLY A 166 -12.27 4.48 6.14
N LEU A 167 -11.11 4.87 5.62
CA LEU A 167 -10.34 6.02 6.08
C LEU A 167 -11.12 7.33 5.95
N VAL A 168 -11.83 7.55 4.83
CA VAL A 168 -12.67 8.75 4.65
C VAL A 168 -13.77 8.81 5.70
N ARG A 169 -14.51 7.71 5.88
CA ARG A 169 -15.61 7.66 6.87
C ARG A 169 -15.11 7.84 8.29
N ALA A 170 -13.94 7.27 8.63
CA ALA A 170 -13.33 7.44 9.94
C ALA A 170 -12.89 8.89 10.17
N THR A 171 -12.23 9.50 9.19
CA THR A 171 -11.81 10.91 9.25
C THR A 171 -13.00 11.83 9.47
N GLN A 172 -14.10 11.66 8.70
CA GLN A 172 -15.34 12.43 8.87
C GLN A 172 -15.97 12.28 10.26
N ARG A 173 -15.86 11.07 10.84
CA ARG A 173 -16.51 10.74 12.10
C ARG A 173 -15.72 11.25 13.30
N PHE A 174 -14.40 11.19 13.23
CA PHE A 174 -13.54 11.35 14.40
C PHE A 174 -12.69 12.63 14.39
N SER A 175 -12.42 13.20 13.20
CA SER A 175 -11.74 14.50 13.10
C SER A 175 -12.74 15.65 13.11
N LYS A 176 -12.33 16.78 13.72
CA LYS A 176 -13.05 18.07 13.61
C LYS A 176 -12.40 19.00 12.60
N ASP A 177 -11.27 18.62 12.01
CA ASP A 177 -10.56 19.43 11.04
C ASP A 177 -11.21 19.30 9.64
N VAL A 178 -11.89 20.35 9.23
CA VAL A 178 -12.54 20.44 7.92
C VAL A 178 -11.54 20.29 6.76
N SER A 179 -10.29 20.71 6.95
CA SER A 179 -9.26 20.57 5.94
C SER A 179 -8.85 19.11 5.75
N LEU A 180 -8.76 18.32 6.83
CA LEU A 180 -8.50 16.89 6.77
C LEU A 180 -9.64 16.13 6.12
N ILE A 181 -10.89 16.45 6.47
CA ILE A 181 -12.07 15.85 5.85
C ILE A 181 -12.07 16.08 4.33
N ARG A 182 -11.70 17.30 3.88
CA ARG A 182 -11.59 17.60 2.45
C ARG A 182 -10.44 16.85 1.76
N LYS A 183 -9.31 16.66 2.43
CA LYS A 183 -8.19 15.86 1.90
C LYS A 183 -8.62 14.40 1.73
N ALA A 184 -9.27 13.82 2.74
CA ALA A 184 -9.79 12.46 2.67
C ALA A 184 -10.80 12.28 1.53
N HIS A 185 -11.66 13.27 1.28
CA HIS A 185 -12.58 13.19 0.15
C HIS A 185 -11.89 13.18 -1.22
N ARG A 186 -10.86 14.01 -1.41
CA ARG A 186 -10.09 14.01 -2.67
C ARG A 186 -9.41 12.67 -2.90
N LEU A 187 -8.85 12.08 -1.85
CA LEU A 187 -8.27 10.74 -1.90
C LEU A 187 -9.26 9.72 -2.47
N LYS A 188 -10.53 9.76 -2.04
CA LYS A 188 -11.58 8.89 -2.57
C LYS A 188 -11.89 9.13 -4.05
N GLU A 189 -11.83 10.38 -4.52
CA GLU A 189 -12.05 10.71 -5.93
C GLU A 189 -10.90 10.20 -6.82
N GLU A 190 -9.68 10.09 -6.27
CA GLU A 190 -8.49 9.58 -6.97
C GLU A 190 -8.46 8.05 -7.05
N HIS A 191 -9.13 7.35 -6.12
CA HIS A 191 -9.18 5.88 -6.03
C HIS A 191 -10.50 5.25 -6.54
N GLY A 192 -11.47 6.07 -6.98
CA GLY A 192 -12.84 5.67 -7.31
C GLY A 192 -13.18 5.57 -8.79
#